data_AF-A0A2G6UEP0-F1
#
_entry.id   AF-A0A2G6UEP0-F1
#
_cell.length_a   1.000
_cell.length_b   1.000
_cell.length_c   1.000
_cell.angle_alpha   90.00
_cell.angle_beta   90.00
_cell.angle_gamma   90.00
#
_symmetry.space_group_name_H-M   'P 1'
#
loop_
_entity.id
_entity.type
_entity.pdbx_description
1 polymer ?
#
loop_
_entity_poly.entity_id
_entity_poly.type
_entity_poly.pdbx_seq_one_letter_code
_entity_poly.pdbx_strand_id
1 'polypeptide(L)'
;MNKIENTVKTPMERKDSYASKVENEYLEGLKNLLKDKRRGDWKLVGDMLRISEVSARLAFSRVYQKNHFEVVKALKKVIANRNKLIKQEP
;
A
#
# COMPACT_ATOMS: atom_id res chain seq x y z
N MET A 1 0.91 39.03 -41.27
CA MET A 1 0.04 37.87 -41.53
C MET A 1 0.36 36.80 -40.51
N ASN A 2 -0.56 36.56 -39.56
CA ASN A 2 -0.42 35.58 -38.49
C ASN A 2 -0.73 34.17 -39.01
N LYS A 3 0.09 33.18 -38.69
CA LYS A 3 -0.31 31.77 -38.72
C LYS A 3 -0.45 31.31 -37.26
N ILE A 4 -1.70 31.12 -36.83
CA ILE A 4 -2.00 30.47 -35.56
C ILE A 4 -2.02 28.97 -35.87
N GLU A 5 -0.94 28.27 -35.53
CA GLU A 5 -0.88 26.82 -35.62
C GLU A 5 -1.73 26.22 -34.49
N ASN A 6 -2.87 25.63 -34.83
CA ASN A 6 -3.71 24.88 -33.90
C ASN A 6 -3.00 23.56 -33.53
N THR A 7 -2.14 23.59 -32.51
CA THR A 7 -1.63 22.36 -31.89
C THR A 7 -2.70 21.76 -31.00
N VAL A 8 -3.62 20.98 -31.57
CA VAL A 8 -4.54 20.16 -30.78
C VAL A 8 -3.69 19.16 -29.99
N LYS A 9 -3.86 19.13 -28.66
CA LYS A 9 -3.18 18.16 -27.79
C LYS A 9 -3.71 16.78 -28.14
N THR A 10 -2.98 16.02 -28.94
CA THR A 10 -3.25 14.59 -29.15
C THR A 10 -3.12 13.90 -27.79
N PRO A 11 -4.14 13.20 -27.27
CA PRO A 11 -3.99 12.43 -26.06
C PRO A 11 -2.92 11.36 -26.32
N MET A 12 -1.83 11.37 -25.56
CA MET A 12 -0.91 10.24 -25.53
C MET A 12 -1.68 9.04 -24.98
N GLU A 13 -1.93 8.04 -25.83
CA GLU A 13 -2.34 6.73 -25.35
C GLU A 13 -1.23 6.18 -24.46
N ARG A 14 -1.52 6.04 -23.15
CA ARG A 14 -0.56 5.47 -22.21
C ARG A 14 -0.34 4.01 -22.57
N LYS A 15 0.89 3.67 -22.98
CA LYS A 15 1.35 2.29 -23.13
C LYS A 15 1.59 1.67 -21.75
N ASP A 16 0.51 1.26 -21.07
CA ASP A 16 0.60 0.59 -19.78
C ASP A 16 0.22 -0.90 -19.93
N SER A 17 1.09 -1.74 -20.53
CA SER A 17 0.76 -3.17 -20.69
C SER A 17 1.74 -4.17 -20.09
N TYR A 18 2.84 -3.74 -19.46
CA TYR A 18 3.77 -4.67 -18.78
C TYR A 18 3.91 -4.45 -17.27
N ALA A 19 3.59 -3.25 -16.76
CA ALA A 19 3.51 -2.99 -15.33
C ALA A 19 2.28 -3.65 -14.65
N SER A 20 1.27 -4.08 -15.42
CA SER A 20 -0.07 -4.32 -14.87
C SER A 20 -0.18 -5.57 -13.99
N LYS A 21 0.34 -6.74 -14.36
CA LYS A 21 -0.02 -7.98 -13.63
C LYS A 21 0.60 -8.06 -12.23
N VAL A 22 1.91 -7.90 -12.12
CA VAL A 22 2.63 -8.01 -10.82
C VAL A 22 2.23 -6.87 -9.88
N GLU A 23 2.06 -5.67 -10.41
CA GLU A 23 1.60 -4.52 -9.62
C GLU A 23 0.15 -4.72 -9.16
N ASN A 24 -0.74 -5.23 -10.03
CA ASN A 24 -2.11 -5.55 -9.63
C ASN A 24 -2.17 -6.63 -8.54
N GLU A 25 -1.37 -7.69 -8.66
CA GLU A 25 -1.26 -8.73 -7.62
C GLU A 25 -0.78 -8.13 -6.29
N TYR A 26 0.21 -7.24 -6.34
CA TYR A 26 0.71 -6.54 -5.16
C TYR A 26 -0.36 -5.65 -4.52
N LEU A 27 -1.02 -4.81 -5.31
CA LEU A 27 -2.09 -3.91 -4.85
C LEU A 27 -3.27 -4.69 -4.26
N GLU A 28 -3.63 -5.82 -4.86
CA GLU A 28 -4.67 -6.69 -4.31
C GLU A 28 -4.25 -7.29 -2.96
N GLY A 29 -2.98 -7.67 -2.83
CA GLY A 29 -2.39 -8.05 -1.55
C GLY A 29 -2.50 -6.95 -0.48
N LEU A 30 -2.28 -5.69 -0.85
CA LEU A 30 -2.46 -4.56 0.07
C LEU A 30 -3.92 -4.37 0.49
N LYS A 31 -4.87 -4.53 -0.45
CA LYS A 31 -6.31 -4.45 -0.12
C LYS A 31 -6.73 -5.55 0.85
N ASN A 32 -6.23 -6.77 0.67
CA ASN A 32 -6.54 -7.88 1.57
C ASN A 32 -5.97 -7.62 2.97
N LEU A 33 -4.76 -7.07 3.08
CA LEU A 33 -4.23 -6.64 4.38
C LEU A 33 -5.11 -5.60 5.07
N LEU A 34 -5.66 -4.64 4.33
CA LEU A 34 -6.57 -3.65 4.90
C LEU A 34 -7.87 -4.26 5.42
N LYS A 35 -8.38 -5.31 4.77
CA LYS A 35 -9.58 -6.04 5.23
C LYS A 35 -9.29 -6.83 6.52
N ASP A 36 -8.13 -7.47 6.60
CA ASP A 36 -7.78 -8.33 7.73
C ASP A 36 -7.32 -7.55 8.97
N LYS A 37 -6.83 -6.33 8.76
CA LYS A 37 -6.30 -5.44 9.80
C LYS A 37 -7.42 -4.96 10.73
N ARG A 38 -7.14 -4.95 12.04
CA ARG A 38 -7.97 -4.28 13.08
C ARG A 38 -7.47 -2.88 13.40
N ARG A 39 -8.31 -2.06 14.05
CA ARG A 39 -7.99 -0.66 14.40
C ARG A 39 -6.65 -0.53 15.13
N GLY A 40 -6.42 -1.34 16.16
CA GLY A 40 -5.21 -1.30 17.00
C GLY A 40 -3.92 -1.76 16.34
N ASP A 41 -3.98 -2.45 15.19
CA ASP A 41 -2.79 -3.01 14.54
C ASP A 41 -1.82 -1.90 14.09
N TRP A 42 -2.31 -0.70 13.78
CA TRP A 42 -1.44 0.42 13.37
C TRP A 42 -0.55 0.90 14.51
N LYS A 43 -1.06 0.88 15.74
CA LYS A 43 -0.27 1.25 16.92
C LYS A 43 0.88 0.27 17.10
N LEU A 44 0.58 -1.02 17.04
CA LEU A 44 1.60 -2.09 17.15
C LEU A 44 2.65 -2.00 16.04
N VAL A 45 2.25 -1.72 14.80
CA VAL A 45 3.18 -1.51 13.69
C VAL A 45 4.07 -0.28 13.92
N GLY A 46 3.49 0.82 14.42
CA GLY A 46 4.24 2.02 14.79
C GLY A 46 5.28 1.72 15.87
N ASP A 47 4.88 1.04 16.94
CA ASP A 47 5.76 0.64 18.04
C ASP A 47 6.91 -0.27 17.55
N MET A 48 6.61 -1.25 16.69
CA MET A 48 7.61 -2.16 16.11
C MET A 48 8.67 -1.43 15.26
N LEU A 49 8.27 -0.39 14.55
CA LEU A 49 9.14 0.37 13.64
C LEU A 49 9.67 1.67 14.27
N ARG A 50 9.33 1.94 15.54
CA ARG A 50 9.66 3.18 16.25
C ARG A 50 9.22 4.44 15.49
N ILE A 51 8.02 4.39 14.91
CA ILE A 51 7.37 5.52 14.23
C ILE A 51 5.97 5.73 14.79
N SER A 52 5.39 6.92 14.56
CA SER A 52 4.02 7.17 15.00
C SER A 52 3.01 6.29 14.25
N GLU A 53 1.87 5.99 14.88
CA GLU A 53 0.74 5.28 14.24
C GLU A 53 0.32 5.96 12.93
N VAL A 54 0.26 7.30 12.93
CA VAL A 54 -0.10 8.10 11.76
C VAL A 54 0.92 7.91 10.64
N SER A 55 2.21 7.95 10.97
CA SER A 55 3.30 7.71 10.02
C SER A 55 3.23 6.30 9.42
N ALA A 56 2.97 5.27 10.24
CA ALA A 56 2.78 3.91 9.74
C ALA A 56 1.61 3.82 8.77
N ARG A 57 0.45 4.40 9.11
CA ARG A 57 -0.72 4.42 8.22
C ARG A 57 -0.44 5.14 6.90
N LEU A 58 0.22 6.29 6.95
CA LEU A 58 0.58 7.05 5.75
C LEU A 58 1.58 6.30 4.87
N ALA A 59 2.63 5.71 5.47
CA ALA A 59 3.62 4.91 4.76
C ALA A 59 2.99 3.67 4.11
N PHE A 60 1.99 3.05 4.74
CA PHE A 60 1.21 1.98 4.10
C PHE A 60 0.41 2.51 2.89
N SER A 61 -0.31 3.62 3.04
CA SER A 61 -1.19 4.15 1.98
C SER A 61 -0.45 4.64 0.75
N ARG A 62 0.79 5.11 0.92
CA ARG A 62 1.60 5.66 -0.17
C ARG A 62 2.56 4.59 -0.65
N VAL A 63 2.13 3.86 -1.68
CA VAL A 63 2.89 2.77 -2.27
C VAL A 63 4.28 3.27 -2.70
N TYR A 64 5.31 2.46 -2.40
CA TYR A 64 6.71 2.74 -2.69
C TYR A 64 7.33 3.97 -2.01
N GLN A 65 6.66 4.57 -1.02
CA GLN A 65 7.28 5.58 -0.17
C GLN A 65 8.25 4.98 0.85
N LYS A 66 9.00 5.87 1.51
CA LYS A 66 9.84 5.53 2.65
C LYS A 66 9.04 4.72 3.68
N ASN A 67 9.64 3.62 4.11
CA ASN A 67 9.09 2.65 5.05
C ASN A 67 7.87 1.83 4.59
N HIS A 68 7.42 1.96 3.34
CA HIS A 68 6.23 1.23 2.85
C HIS A 68 6.38 -0.28 3.03
N PHE A 69 7.48 -0.86 2.54
CA PHE A 69 7.70 -2.30 2.60
C PHE A 69 7.88 -2.82 4.03
N GLU A 70 8.57 -2.06 4.89
CA GLU A 70 8.72 -2.42 6.30
C GLU A 70 7.37 -2.40 7.02
N VAL A 71 6.53 -1.39 6.76
CA VAL A 71 5.18 -1.29 7.31
C VAL A 71 4.30 -2.44 6.83
N VAL A 72 4.35 -2.79 5.54
CA VAL A 72 3.61 -3.94 4.99
C VAL A 72 4.06 -5.25 5.66
N LYS A 73 5.38 -5.44 5.83
CA LYS A 73 5.94 -6.63 6.49
C LYS A 73 5.56 -6.70 7.98
N ALA A 74 5.63 -5.58 8.68
CA ALA A 74 5.26 -5.48 10.09
C ALA A 74 3.76 -5.77 10.28
N LEU A 75 2.90 -5.19 9.43
CA LEU A 75 1.46 -5.41 9.47
C LEU A 75 1.10 -6.88 9.23
N LYS A 76 1.74 -7.52 8.23
CA LYS A 76 1.60 -8.97 7.99
C LYS A 76 1.94 -9.78 9.25
N LYS A 77 3.03 -9.43 9.94
CA LYS A 77 3.46 -10.11 11.16
C LYS A 77 2.46 -9.93 12.32
N VAL A 78 1.94 -8.72 12.50
CA VAL A 78 0.92 -8.44 13.53
C VAL A 78 -0.35 -9.27 13.29
N ILE A 79 -0.88 -9.27 12.06
CA ILE A 79 -2.07 -10.04 11.69
C ILE A 79 -1.82 -11.54 11.87
N ALA A 80 -0.67 -12.04 11.42
CA ALA A 80 -0.32 -13.46 11.56
C ALA A 80 -0.22 -13.88 13.03
N ASN A 81 0.44 -13.07 13.88
CA ASN A 81 0.54 -13.34 15.31
C ASN A 81 -0.83 -13.36 15.98
N ARG A 82 -1.69 -12.37 15.68
CA ARG A 82 -3.06 -12.33 16.18
C ARG A 82 -3.85 -13.58 15.78
N ASN A 83 -3.79 -13.97 14.51
CA ASN A 83 -4.50 -15.14 14.01
C ASN A 83 -3.99 -16.45 14.64
N LYS A 84 -2.69 -16.53 15.00
CA LYS A 84 -2.14 -17.67 15.75
C LYS A 84 -2.70 -17.73 17.16
N LEU A 85 -2.76 -16.60 17.87
CA LEU A 85 -3.28 -16.54 19.24
C LEU A 85 -4.75 -16.96 19.30
N ILE A 86 -5.58 -16.48 18.37
CA ILE A 86 -7.00 -16.88 18.28
C ILE A 86 -7.17 -18.38 18.05
N LYS A 87 -6.29 -19.01 17.25
CA LYS A 87 -6.35 -20.45 16.96
C LYS A 87 -5.79 -21.33 18.10
N GLN A 88 -5.13 -20.74 19.09
CA GLN A 88 -4.54 -21.45 20.22
C GLN A 88 -5.44 -21.46 21.47
N GLU A 89 -6.57 -20.74 21.45
CA GLU A 89 -7.58 -20.87 22.49
C GLU A 89 -8.39 -22.16 22.25
N PRO A 90 -8.44 -23.09 23.24
CA PRO A 90 -9.18 -24.36 23.13
C PRO A 90 -10.71 -24.16 23.13
#